data_AF-A0A2E7CFV0-F1
#
_entry.id   AF-A0A2E7CFV0-F1
#
_cell.length_a   1.000
_cell.length_b   1.000
_cell.length_c   1.000
_cell.angle_alpha   90.00
_cell.angle_beta   90.00
_cell.angle_gamma   90.00
#
_symmetry.space_group_name_H-M   'P 1'
#
loop_
_entity.id
_entity.type
_entity.pdbx_description
1 polymer ?
#
loop_
_entity_poly.entity_id
_entity_poly.type
_entity_poly.pdbx_seq_one_letter_code
_entity_poly.pdbx_strand_id
1 'polypeptide(L)'
;MRLVRPWVLLAQWGRGALDASYDPWYTVLRDHLCEEGTLRVANLAEVETLPSNLPNGLSPTLLNRLRKAWPRMDHEARSRGLSEAVLPALRHTEMASARLEELVWHRPVLPGNPLDVLEQAARLASEPPTDSAQGRVSMSRRMDALLSTGTLFGPN
;
A
#
# COMPACT_ATOMS: atom_id res chain seq x y z
N MET A 1 0.49 -21.70 4.82
CA MET A 1 0.12 -20.95 3.60
C MET A 1 -0.76 -19.72 3.85
N ARG A 2 -1.65 -19.68 4.86
CA ARG A 2 -2.55 -18.51 5.10
C ARG A 2 -1.82 -17.16 5.22
N LEU A 3 -0.71 -17.11 5.96
CA LEU A 3 0.05 -15.88 6.25
C LEU A 3 0.63 -15.19 5.00
N VAL A 4 0.95 -15.95 3.95
CA VAL A 4 1.57 -15.41 2.74
C VAL A 4 0.58 -15.06 1.64
N ARG A 5 -0.71 -15.42 1.79
CA ARG A 5 -1.75 -15.17 0.77
C ARG A 5 -1.86 -13.70 0.33
N PRO A 6 -1.79 -12.69 1.22
CA PRO A 6 -1.90 -11.29 0.82
C PRO A 6 -0.84 -10.81 -0.17
N TRP A 7 0.31 -11.50 -0.21
CA TRP A 7 1.43 -11.14 -1.05
C TRP A 7 1.21 -11.48 -2.53
N VAL A 8 0.15 -12.22 -2.86
CA VAL A 8 -0.31 -12.42 -4.24
C VAL A 8 -0.62 -11.09 -4.94
N LEU A 9 -1.06 -10.07 -4.18
CA LEU A 9 -1.36 -8.74 -4.71
C LEU A 9 -0.12 -8.06 -5.31
N LEU A 10 1.08 -8.37 -4.79
CA LEU A 10 2.31 -7.79 -5.31
C LEU A 10 2.68 -8.30 -6.70
N ALA A 11 2.25 -9.52 -7.07
CA ALA A 11 2.53 -10.05 -8.39
C ALA A 11 1.89 -9.18 -9.48
N GLN A 12 0.66 -8.73 -9.25
CA GLN A 12 -0.06 -7.85 -10.16
C GLN A 12 0.38 -6.38 -10.04
N TRP A 13 0.65 -5.91 -8.81
CA TRP A 13 1.20 -4.56 -8.59
C TRP A 13 2.57 -4.35 -9.27
N GLY A 14 3.45 -5.34 -9.20
CA GLY A 14 4.82 -5.26 -9.70
C GLY A 14 4.97 -5.48 -11.21
N ARG A 15 4.01 -6.16 -11.86
CA ARG A 15 4.07 -6.45 -13.31
C ARG A 15 3.52 -5.33 -14.20
N GLY A 16 3.11 -4.21 -13.60
CA GLY A 16 2.54 -3.08 -14.33
C GLY A 16 1.19 -3.38 -14.97
N ALA A 17 0.47 -4.40 -14.50
CA ALA A 17 -0.90 -4.68 -14.95
C ALA A 17 -1.80 -3.45 -14.73
N LEU A 18 -1.59 -2.75 -13.61
CA LEU A 18 -2.27 -1.50 -13.26
C LEU A 18 -1.75 -0.26 -14.02
N ASP A 19 -0.66 -0.38 -14.79
CA ASP A 19 -0.07 0.73 -15.56
C ASP A 19 -0.71 0.90 -16.95
N ALA A 20 -1.36 -0.13 -17.47
CA ALA A 20 -2.04 -0.08 -18.78
C ALA A 20 -3.56 0.11 -18.65
N SER A 21 -4.21 -0.57 -17.69
CA SER A 21 -5.66 -0.52 -17.50
C SER A 21 -6.05 -1.03 -16.10
N TYR A 22 -7.36 -0.97 -15.78
CA TYR A 22 -7.95 -1.70 -14.66
C TYR A 22 -7.56 -3.19 -14.68
N ASP A 23 -7.14 -3.74 -13.55
CA ASP A 23 -6.84 -5.16 -13.38
C ASP A 23 -7.93 -5.84 -12.52
N PRO A 24 -8.88 -6.55 -13.13
CA PRO A 24 -9.97 -7.20 -12.40
C PRO A 24 -9.46 -8.30 -11.46
N TRP A 25 -8.33 -8.94 -11.78
CA TRP A 25 -7.77 -9.99 -10.92
C TRP A 25 -7.19 -9.40 -9.64
N TYR A 26 -6.52 -8.24 -9.73
CA TYR A 26 -6.07 -7.52 -8.55
C TYR A 26 -7.25 -7.21 -7.62
N THR A 27 -8.31 -6.61 -8.17
CA THR A 27 -9.51 -6.23 -7.40
C THR A 27 -10.18 -7.45 -6.76
N VAL A 28 -10.45 -8.51 -7.53
CA VAL A 28 -11.11 -9.73 -7.01
C VAL A 28 -10.27 -10.39 -5.91
N LEU A 29 -8.95 -10.48 -6.09
CA LEU A 29 -8.08 -11.06 -5.06
C LEU A 29 -8.06 -10.20 -3.79
N ARG A 30 -7.96 -8.88 -3.93
CA ARG A 30 -7.95 -7.93 -2.81
C ARG A 30 -9.26 -8.03 -2.03
N ASP A 31 -10.38 -7.99 -2.74
CA ASP A 31 -11.71 -8.00 -2.13
C ASP A 31 -11.99 -9.34 -1.45
N HIS A 32 -11.66 -10.46 -2.11
CA HIS A 32 -11.74 -11.79 -1.49
C HIS A 32 -10.92 -11.90 -0.20
N LEU A 33 -9.67 -11.43 -0.20
CA LEU A 33 -8.80 -11.42 0.99
C LEU A 33 -9.33 -10.50 2.10
N CYS A 34 -10.03 -9.43 1.73
CA CYS A 34 -10.70 -8.54 2.67
C CYS A 34 -11.95 -9.17 3.29
N GLU A 35 -12.80 -9.77 2.46
CA GLU A 35 -14.04 -10.44 2.87
C GLU A 35 -13.78 -11.62 3.81
N GLU A 36 -12.73 -12.41 3.55
CA GLU A 36 -12.35 -13.51 4.43
C GLU A 36 -11.60 -13.05 5.71
N GLY A 37 -11.33 -11.75 5.84
CA GLY A 37 -10.69 -11.14 7.02
C GLY A 37 -9.16 -11.29 7.09
N THR A 38 -8.51 -11.68 5.98
CA THR A 38 -7.03 -11.81 5.94
C THR A 38 -6.35 -10.43 5.96
N LEU A 39 -6.97 -9.42 5.35
CA LEU A 39 -6.52 -8.03 5.37
C LEU A 39 -7.73 -7.09 5.50
N ARG A 40 -7.46 -5.81 5.75
CA ARG A 40 -8.44 -4.73 5.54
C ARG A 40 -7.99 -3.84 4.40
N VAL A 41 -8.94 -3.18 3.74
CA VAL A 41 -8.66 -2.15 2.74
C VAL A 41 -8.83 -0.77 3.38
N ALA A 42 -7.87 0.13 3.16
CA ALA A 42 -7.82 1.46 3.75
C ALA A 42 -7.49 2.51 2.69
N ASN A 43 -7.97 3.73 2.85
CA ASN A 43 -7.46 4.84 2.03
C ASN A 43 -6.20 5.48 2.64
N LEU A 44 -5.54 6.38 1.90
CA LEU A 44 -4.34 7.10 2.35
C LEU A 44 -4.54 7.92 3.63
N ALA A 45 -5.78 8.32 3.94
CA ALA A 45 -6.08 9.04 5.17
C ALA A 45 -6.22 8.12 6.39
N GLU A 46 -6.35 6.80 6.17
CA GLU A 46 -6.63 5.78 7.20
C GLU A 46 -5.44 4.85 7.51
N VAL A 47 -4.41 4.87 6.67
CA VAL A 47 -3.16 4.16 6.95
C VAL A 47 -2.39 4.85 8.07
N GLU A 48 -1.69 4.06 8.88
CA GLU A 48 -0.88 4.55 10.00
C GLU A 48 0.45 5.18 9.55
N THR A 49 0.98 4.73 8.42
CA THR A 49 2.18 5.28 7.80
C THR A 49 1.86 5.70 6.36
N LEU A 50 2.24 6.93 5.99
CA LEU A 50 2.17 7.34 4.59
C LEU A 50 3.24 6.59 3.77
N PRO A 51 2.97 6.31 2.48
CA PRO A 51 3.98 5.75 1.59
C PRO A 51 5.27 6.58 1.60
N SER A 52 6.40 5.89 1.61
CA SER A 52 7.74 6.48 1.54
C SER A 52 7.97 7.27 0.26
N ASN A 53 7.33 6.85 -0.85
CA ASN A 53 7.34 7.55 -2.12
C ASN A 53 5.89 7.87 -2.53
N LEU A 54 5.55 9.16 -2.54
CA LEU A 54 4.26 9.65 -3.00
C LEU A 54 4.37 10.10 -4.46
N PRO A 55 3.39 9.72 -5.32
CA PRO A 55 3.31 10.25 -6.68
C PRO A 55 3.29 11.77 -6.74
N ASN A 56 3.80 12.32 -7.85
CA ASN A 56 3.77 13.76 -8.11
C ASN A 56 2.34 14.31 -7.97
N GLY A 57 2.23 15.50 -7.38
CA GLY A 57 0.96 16.15 -7.07
C GLY A 57 0.34 15.75 -5.73
N LEU A 58 0.71 14.62 -5.13
CA LEU A 58 0.29 14.32 -3.75
C LEU A 58 1.20 15.05 -2.76
N SER A 59 0.64 16.03 -2.04
CA SER A 59 1.37 16.78 -1.03
C SER A 59 1.40 16.00 0.32
N PRO A 60 2.58 15.59 0.81
CA PRO A 60 2.69 14.90 2.10
C PRO A 60 2.16 15.74 3.27
N THR A 61 2.36 17.06 3.23
CA THR A 61 1.90 17.99 4.26
C THR A 61 0.37 18.02 4.35
N LEU A 62 -0.30 18.18 3.21
CA LEU A 62 -1.77 18.15 3.11
C LEU A 62 -2.33 16.79 3.57
N LEU A 63 -1.78 15.68 3.07
CA LEU A 63 -2.21 14.33 3.47
C LEU A 63 -2.06 14.11 4.99
N ASN A 64 -0.95 14.56 5.59
CA ASN A 64 -0.77 14.45 7.04
C ASN A 64 -1.76 15.31 7.84
N ARG A 65 -2.18 16.48 7.33
CA ARG A 65 -3.25 17.27 7.96
C ARG A 65 -4.59 16.56 7.85
N LEU A 66 -4.92 16.03 6.67
CA LEU A 66 -6.14 15.26 6.43
C LEU A 66 -6.22 14.04 7.36
N ARG A 67 -5.14 13.25 7.45
CA ARG A 67 -5.01 12.10 8.36
C ARG A 67 -5.29 12.45 9.83
N LYS A 68 -4.76 13.58 10.30
CA LYS A 68 -5.00 14.07 11.68
C LYS A 68 -6.45 14.47 11.93
N ALA A 69 -7.12 15.03 10.91
CA ALA A 69 -8.52 15.45 11.01
C ALA A 69 -9.50 14.28 10.79
N TRP A 70 -9.11 13.25 10.05
CA TRP A 70 -9.95 12.15 9.56
C TRP A 70 -10.90 11.53 10.61
N PRO A 71 -10.46 11.21 11.85
CA PRO A 71 -11.32 10.59 12.84
C PRO A 71 -12.49 11.48 13.30
N ARG A 72 -12.37 12.81 13.12
CA ARG A 72 -13.37 13.81 13.54
C ARG A 72 -14.28 14.27 12.41
N MET A 73 -13.99 13.86 11.18
CA MET A 73 -14.76 14.24 9.99
C MET A 73 -15.92 13.28 9.77
N ASP A 74 -17.05 13.82 9.32
CA ASP A 74 -18.16 13.03 8.81
C ASP A 74 -17.87 12.48 7.41
N HIS A 75 -18.80 11.70 6.87
CA HIS A 75 -18.64 11.04 5.57
C HIS A 75 -18.45 12.03 4.41
N GLU A 76 -19.20 13.14 4.39
CA GLU A 76 -19.14 14.12 3.31
C GLU A 76 -17.82 14.89 3.33
N ALA A 77 -17.39 15.31 4.53
CA ALA A 77 -16.10 15.96 4.74
C ALA A 77 -14.95 15.04 4.33
N ARG A 78 -15.00 13.74 4.69
CA ARG A 78 -13.97 12.75 4.29
C ARG A 78 -13.88 12.61 2.78
N SER A 79 -15.03 12.46 2.10
CA SER A 79 -15.10 12.34 0.64
C SER A 79 -14.51 13.56 -0.07
N ARG A 80 -14.92 14.77 0.34
CA ARG A 80 -14.37 16.02 -0.21
C ARG A 80 -12.88 16.17 0.09
N GLY A 81 -12.48 16.03 1.35
CA GLY A 81 -11.10 16.26 1.78
C GLY A 81 -10.11 15.33 1.09
N LEU A 82 -10.46 14.05 0.89
CA LEU A 82 -9.61 13.12 0.16
C LEU A 82 -9.57 13.46 -1.34
N SER A 83 -10.71 13.79 -1.96
CA SER A 83 -10.78 14.16 -3.37
C SER A 83 -9.96 15.42 -3.67
N GLU A 84 -10.06 16.45 -2.83
CA GLU A 84 -9.26 17.68 -2.95
C GLU A 84 -7.76 17.42 -2.78
N ALA A 85 -7.39 16.52 -1.86
CA ALA A 85 -5.99 16.15 -1.65
C ALA A 85 -5.38 15.40 -2.84
N VAL A 86 -6.19 14.70 -3.62
CA VAL A 86 -5.76 13.86 -4.74
C VAL A 86 -5.85 14.59 -6.09
N LEU A 87 -6.70 15.60 -6.21
CA LEU A 87 -6.93 16.37 -7.44
C LEU A 87 -5.64 16.85 -8.13
N PRO A 88 -4.61 17.35 -7.43
CA PRO A 88 -3.37 17.76 -8.11
C PRO A 88 -2.61 16.57 -8.71
N ALA A 89 -2.67 15.39 -8.08
CA ALA A 89 -2.04 14.19 -8.62
C ALA A 89 -2.67 13.76 -9.95
N LEU A 90 -3.99 13.90 -10.11
CA LEU A 90 -4.67 13.61 -11.38
C LEU A 90 -4.16 14.45 -12.57
N ARG A 91 -3.52 15.59 -12.32
CA ARG A 91 -3.00 16.50 -13.34
C ARG A 91 -1.49 16.40 -13.55
N HIS A 92 -0.76 15.87 -12.56
CA HIS A 92 0.70 15.98 -12.48
C HIS A 92 1.41 14.66 -12.29
N THR A 93 0.68 13.57 -12.10
CA THR A 93 1.28 12.24 -11.99
C THR A 93 1.40 11.59 -13.36
N GLU A 94 2.52 10.91 -13.59
CA GLU A 94 2.72 10.01 -14.73
C GLU A 94 2.12 8.62 -14.47
N MET A 95 1.53 8.42 -13.28
CA MET A 95 0.92 7.15 -12.87
C MET A 95 -0.43 6.95 -13.56
N ALA A 96 -0.67 5.73 -14.06
CA ALA A 96 -1.96 5.34 -14.59
C ALA A 96 -3.08 5.52 -13.56
N SER A 97 -4.27 5.94 -14.01
CA SER A 97 -5.41 6.26 -13.13
C SER A 97 -5.81 5.08 -12.25
N ALA A 98 -5.82 3.86 -12.79
CA ALA A 98 -6.12 2.64 -12.03
C ALA A 98 -5.12 2.42 -10.89
N ARG A 99 -3.82 2.61 -11.16
CA ARG A 99 -2.79 2.50 -10.12
C ARG A 99 -2.90 3.59 -9.06
N LEU A 100 -3.22 4.83 -9.47
CA LEU A 100 -3.45 5.92 -8.53
C LEU A 100 -4.67 5.63 -7.65
N GLU A 101 -5.74 5.05 -8.21
CA GLU A 101 -6.93 4.66 -7.45
C GLU A 101 -6.60 3.62 -6.38
N GLU A 102 -5.90 2.55 -6.75
CA GLU A 102 -5.45 1.51 -5.80
C GLU A 102 -4.54 2.10 -4.71
N LEU A 103 -3.64 3.01 -5.09
CA LEU A 103 -2.71 3.67 -4.16
C LEU A 103 -3.45 4.55 -3.14
N VAL A 104 -4.49 5.26 -3.58
CA VAL A 104 -5.18 6.28 -2.78
C VAL A 104 -6.32 5.68 -1.95
N TRP A 105 -7.18 4.86 -2.54
CA TRP A 105 -8.42 4.37 -1.92
C TRP A 105 -8.32 2.95 -1.40
N HIS A 106 -7.46 2.12 -1.98
CA HIS A 106 -7.52 0.67 -1.77
C HIS A 106 -6.24 0.04 -1.23
N ARG A 107 -5.64 0.67 -0.22
CA ARG A 107 -4.40 0.19 0.41
C ARG A 107 -4.65 -1.07 1.24
N PRO A 108 -4.05 -2.22 0.91
CA PRO A 108 -4.22 -3.44 1.69
C PRO A 108 -3.37 -3.36 2.98
N VAL A 109 -4.01 -3.51 4.15
CA VAL A 109 -3.35 -3.45 5.46
C VAL A 109 -3.52 -4.78 6.18
N LEU A 110 -2.40 -5.34 6.63
CA LEU A 110 -2.39 -6.56 7.43
C LEU A 110 -2.75 -6.26 8.89
N PRO A 111 -3.46 -7.16 9.59
CA PRO A 111 -3.78 -6.99 11.01
C PRO A 111 -2.51 -6.76 11.85
N GLY A 112 -2.53 -5.75 12.72
CA GLY A 112 -1.42 -5.44 13.62
C GLY A 112 -0.16 -4.88 12.94
N ASN A 113 -0.20 -4.56 11.64
CA ASN A 113 0.95 -3.97 10.94
C ASN A 113 0.75 -2.47 10.67
N PRO A 114 1.69 -1.60 11.08
CA PRO A 114 1.61 -0.15 10.83
C PRO A 114 1.90 0.23 9.36
N LEU A 115 2.51 -0.68 8.59
CA LEU A 115 2.79 -0.52 7.17
C LEU A 115 1.81 -1.33 6.34
N ASP A 116 1.15 -0.68 5.39
CA ASP A 116 0.38 -1.40 4.38
C ASP A 116 1.29 -2.26 3.49
N VAL A 117 0.70 -3.23 2.80
CA VAL A 117 1.41 -4.23 1.98
C VAL A 117 2.26 -3.56 0.89
N LEU A 118 1.78 -2.46 0.29
CA LEU A 118 2.48 -1.78 -0.80
C LEU A 118 3.71 -1.01 -0.28
N GLU A 119 3.60 -0.38 0.89
CA GLU A 119 4.74 0.28 1.55
C GLU A 119 5.79 -0.74 2.01
N GLN A 120 5.37 -1.89 2.52
CA GLN A 120 6.31 -2.99 2.81
C GLN A 120 7.05 -3.43 1.54
N ALA A 121 6.35 -3.59 0.42
CA ALA A 121 6.99 -3.93 -0.85
C ALA A 121 7.96 -2.85 -1.34
N ALA A 122 7.57 -1.57 -1.24
CA ALA A 122 8.41 -0.44 -1.63
C ALA A 122 9.71 -0.37 -0.82
N ARG A 123 9.64 -0.63 0.49
CA ARG A 123 10.84 -0.70 1.35
C ARG A 123 11.72 -1.88 1.02
N LEU A 124 11.15 -3.05 0.73
CA LEU A 124 11.94 -4.20 0.31
C LEU A 124 12.68 -3.90 -1.00
N ALA A 125 12.03 -3.24 -1.95
CA ALA A 125 12.61 -2.89 -3.24
C ALA A 125 13.73 -1.84 -3.15
N SER A 126 13.80 -1.06 -2.06
CA SER A 126 14.88 -0.09 -1.82
C SER A 126 16.06 -0.65 -1.03
N GLU A 127 15.99 -1.91 -0.56
CA GLU A 127 17.11 -2.57 0.10
C GLU A 127 18.27 -2.87 -0.88
N PRO A 128 19.53 -2.93 -0.39
CA PRO A 128 20.69 -3.20 -1.23
C PRO A 128 20.61 -4.57 -1.93
N PRO A 129 21.30 -4.74 -3.07
CA PRO A 129 21.21 -5.96 -3.88
C PRO A 129 21.55 -7.22 -3.08
N THR A 130 20.79 -8.28 -3.36
CA THR A 130 20.92 -9.59 -2.70
C THR A 130 22.30 -10.22 -2.90
N ASP A 131 23.05 -9.87 -3.95
CA ASP A 131 24.36 -10.47 -4.25
C ASP A 131 25.46 -10.08 -3.24
N SER A 132 25.24 -9.02 -2.47
CA SER A 132 26.10 -8.70 -1.34
C SER A 132 25.90 -9.70 -0.18
N ALA A 133 26.96 -10.02 0.57
CA ALA A 133 26.84 -10.91 1.73
C ALA A 133 25.80 -10.38 2.75
N GLN A 134 25.79 -9.06 2.96
CA GLN A 134 24.80 -8.38 3.80
C GLN A 134 23.38 -8.47 3.22
N GLY A 135 23.23 -8.34 1.90
CA GLY A 135 21.94 -8.46 1.20
C GLY A 135 21.33 -9.85 1.31
N ARG A 136 22.12 -10.92 1.17
CA ARG A 136 21.64 -12.31 1.39
C ARG A 136 21.11 -12.52 2.80
N VAL A 137 21.85 -12.07 3.81
CA VAL A 137 21.43 -12.20 5.22
C VAL A 137 20.17 -11.38 5.50
N SER A 138 20.06 -10.16 4.98
CA SER A 138 18.84 -9.34 5.08
C SER A 138 17.64 -10.07 4.48
N MET A 139 17.77 -10.55 3.24
CA MET A 139 16.69 -11.23 2.53
C MET A 139 16.26 -12.53 3.23
N SER A 140 17.20 -13.32 3.74
CA SER A 140 16.87 -14.53 4.52
C SER A 140 15.99 -14.18 5.72
N ARG A 141 16.36 -13.16 6.50
CA ARG A 141 15.57 -12.70 7.65
C ARG A 141 14.18 -12.19 7.23
N ARG A 142 14.07 -11.52 6.08
CA ARG A 142 12.79 -11.05 5.52
C ARG A 142 11.89 -12.22 5.12
N MET A 143 12.46 -13.25 4.49
CA MET A 143 11.72 -14.45 4.13
C MET A 143 11.27 -15.21 5.39
N ASP A 144 12.14 -15.34 6.38
CA ASP A 144 11.80 -15.96 7.66
C ASP A 144 10.65 -15.22 8.37
N ALA A 145 10.71 -13.88 8.40
CA ALA A 145 9.63 -13.04 8.93
C ALA A 145 8.32 -13.25 8.13
N LEU A 146 8.38 -13.18 6.80
CA LEU A 146 7.21 -13.39 5.95
C LEU A 146 6.55 -14.76 6.19
N LEU A 147 7.34 -15.83 6.33
CA LEU A 147 6.84 -17.18 6.54
C LEU A 147 6.28 -17.39 7.96
N SER A 148 6.86 -16.71 8.96
CA SER A 148 6.46 -16.87 10.37
C SER A 148 5.35 -15.92 10.82
N THR A 149 5.33 -14.69 10.32
CA THR A 149 4.38 -13.63 10.73
C THR A 149 3.43 -13.19 9.61
N GLY A 150 3.75 -13.50 8.35
CA GLY A 150 3.03 -12.95 7.19
C GLY A 150 3.42 -11.54 6.82
N THR A 151 4.47 -10.96 7.44
CA THR A 151 4.91 -9.58 7.21
C THR A 151 6.38 -9.53 6.81
N LEU A 152 6.77 -8.62 5.90
CA LEU A 152 8.18 -8.39 5.57
C LEU A 152 8.86 -7.51 6.62
N PHE A 153 8.08 -6.64 7.24
CA PHE A 153 8.49 -5.76 8.32
C PHE A 153 7.61 -6.12 9.52
N GLY A 154 8.24 -6.61 10.59
CA GLY A 154 7.55 -6.92 11.83
C GLY A 154 6.97 -5.66 12.47
N PRO A 155 5.93 -5.78 13.32
CA PRO A 155 5.68 -4.76 14.32
C PRO A 155 6.93 -4.66 15.20
N ASN A 156 7.40 -3.45 15.47
CA ASN A 156 8.46 -3.23 16.47
C ASN A 156 8.03 -3.77 17.84
#